data_AF-A0A3D2JU11-F1
#
_entry.id   AF-A0A3D2JU11-F1
#
_cell.length_a   1.000
_cell.length_b   1.000
_cell.length_c   1.000
_cell.angle_alpha   90.00
_cell.angle_beta   90.00
_cell.angle_gamma   90.00
#
_symmetry.space_group_name_H-M   'P 1'
#
loop_
_entity.id
_entity.type
_entity.pdbx_description
1 polymer ?
#
loop_
_entity_poly.entity_id
_entity_poly.type
_entity_poly.pdbx_seq_one_letter_code
_entity_poly.pdbx_strand_id
1 'polypeptide(L)'
;IAYSRSDNSLYIVDTENHVIRRLSLSTGILDTVLGNGERGDGPDGDPLACAMNRPHGVCAHRGVLYVSDSESHRLRAVTGLIA
;
A
#
# COMPACT_ATOMS: atom_id res chain seq x y z
N ILE A 1 -0.54 9.85 0.74
CA ILE A 1 -1.92 9.40 1.01
C ILE A 1 -2.70 9.42 -0.31
N ALA A 2 -3.64 8.49 -0.52
CA ALA A 2 -4.54 8.49 -1.67
C ALA A 2 -5.97 8.16 -1.22
N TYR A 3 -6.97 8.77 -1.84
CA TYR A 3 -8.38 8.39 -1.67
C TYR A 3 -8.81 7.47 -2.80
N SER A 4 -9.54 6.41 -2.45
CA SER A 4 -10.18 5.52 -3.41
C SER A 4 -11.70 5.61 -3.24
N ARG A 5 -12.38 5.99 -4.33
CA ARG A 5 -13.83 6.14 -4.33
C ARG A 5 -14.57 4.81 -4.40
N SER A 6 -13.99 3.77 -5.00
CA SER A 6 -14.71 2.52 -5.25
C SER A 6 -14.90 1.68 -3.99
N ASP A 7 -13.94 1.71 -3.07
CA ASP A 7 -14.03 1.05 -1.76
C ASP A 7 -14.17 2.04 -0.58
N ASN A 8 -14.27 3.34 -0.87
CA ASN A 8 -14.39 4.44 0.11
C ASN A 8 -13.32 4.41 1.22
N SER A 9 -12.06 4.29 0.81
CA SER A 9 -10.92 4.17 1.72
C SER A 9 -9.85 5.24 1.48
N LEU A 10 -9.10 5.56 2.54
CA LEU A 10 -7.81 6.24 2.45
C LEU A 10 -6.66 5.22 2.50
N TYR A 11 -5.76 5.31 1.54
CA TYR A 11 -4.50 4.58 1.50
C TYR A 11 -3.38 5.48 2.01
N ILE A 12 -2.74 5.06 3.10
CA ILE A 12 -1.76 5.84 3.83
C ILE A 12 -0.42 5.14 3.68
N VAL A 13 0.58 5.90 3.25
CA VAL A 13 1.96 5.42 3.21
C VAL A 13 2.54 5.61 4.61
N ASP A 14 2.86 4.51 5.27
CA ASP A 14 3.49 4.52 6.58
C ASP A 14 4.98 4.22 6.40
N THR A 15 5.71 5.23 5.94
CA THR A 15 7.06 5.14 5.39
C THR A 15 8.06 4.45 6.31
N GLU A 16 8.07 4.84 7.58
CA GLU A 16 9.02 4.32 8.59
C GLU A 16 8.61 2.94 9.12
N ASN A 17 7.36 2.53 8.90
CA ASN A 17 6.93 1.16 9.16
C ASN A 17 6.94 0.28 7.91
N HIS A 18 7.40 0.79 6.76
CA HIS A 18 7.54 0.05 5.51
C HIS A 18 6.24 -0.66 5.04
N VAL A 19 5.08 -0.04 5.30
CA VAL A 19 3.77 -0.58 4.94
C VAL A 19 2.87 0.46 4.29
N ILE A 20 1.87 -0.01 3.55
CA ILE A 20 0.69 0.78 3.20
C ILE A 20 -0.47 0.34 4.08
N ARG A 21 -1.12 1.34 4.70
CA ARG A 21 -2.33 1.12 5.49
C ARG A 21 -3.56 1.56 4.73
N ARG A 22 -4.69 0.88 4.96
CA ARG A 22 -6.02 1.25 4.46
C ARG A 22 -6.90 1.63 5.63
N LEU A 23 -7.41 2.86 5.62
CA LEU A 23 -8.47 3.31 6.52
C LEU A 23 -9.80 3.27 5.77
N SER A 24 -10.69 2.38 6.18
CA SER A 24 -12.08 2.36 5.71
C SER A 24 -12.81 3.57 6.28
N LEU A 25 -13.32 4.47 5.43
CA LEU A 25 -14.03 5.66 5.89
C LEU A 25 -15.46 5.36 6.36
N SER A 26 -16.01 4.19 6.01
CA SER A 26 -17.34 3.76 6.46
C SER A 26 -17.31 3.13 7.85
N THR A 27 -16.24 2.41 8.19
CA THR A 27 -16.12 1.67 9.46
C THR A 27 -15.11 2.27 10.44
N GLY A 28 -14.20 3.12 9.96
CA GLY A 28 -13.09 3.66 10.76
C GLY A 28 -11.98 2.63 11.03
N ILE A 29 -12.03 1.44 10.44
CA ILE A 29 -11.04 0.38 10.63
C ILE A 29 -9.77 0.69 9.82
N LEU A 30 -8.61 0.54 10.46
CA LEU A 30 -7.29 0.71 9.88
C LEU A 30 -6.56 -0.65 9.81
N ASP A 31 -6.23 -1.10 8.61
CA ASP A 31 -5.51 -2.36 8.38
C ASP A 31 -4.24 -2.14 7.55
N THR A 32 -3.27 -3.06 7.63
CA THR A 32 -2.15 -3.13 6.68
C THR A 32 -2.59 -3.91 5.44
N VAL A 33 -2.32 -3.38 4.25
CA VAL A 33 -2.74 -3.98 2.97
C VAL A 33 -1.59 -4.29 2.01
N LEU A 34 -0.40 -3.75 2.27
CA LEU A 34 0.82 -4.05 1.54
C LEU A 34 2.01 -3.81 2.48
N GLY A 35 2.99 -4.71 2.49
CA GLY A 35 4.15 -4.63 3.36
C GLY A 35 4.08 -5.61 4.53
N ASN A 36 5.23 -6.20 4.88
CA ASN A 36 5.38 -7.06 6.06
C ASN A 36 5.97 -6.33 7.29
N GLY A 37 6.31 -5.04 7.15
CA GLY A 37 6.94 -4.24 8.22
C GLY A 37 8.47 -4.25 8.24
N GLU A 38 9.11 -5.10 7.43
CA GLU A 38 10.56 -5.17 7.34
C GLU A 38 11.08 -4.32 6.18
N ARG A 39 12.25 -3.70 6.39
CA ARG A 39 12.98 -2.98 5.34
C ARG A 39 13.56 -3.97 4.34
N GLY A 40 13.16 -3.91 3.07
CA GLY A 40 13.75 -4.76 2.03
C GLY A 40 13.10 -4.65 0.65
N ASP A 41 13.48 -5.59 -0.23
CA ASP A 41 12.88 -5.79 -1.56
C ASP A 41 12.29 -7.20 -1.61
N GLY A 42 11.16 -7.38 -0.93
CA GLY A 42 10.50 -8.68 -0.80
C GLY A 42 9.88 -9.17 -2.11
N PRO A 43 9.48 -10.45 -2.15
CA PRO A 43 8.94 -11.06 -3.35
C PRO A 43 7.61 -10.42 -3.77
N ASP A 44 7.32 -10.49 -5.06
CA ASP A 44 5.99 -10.20 -5.59
C ASP A 44 5.01 -11.35 -5.25
N GLY A 45 3.71 -11.10 -5.41
CA GLY A 45 2.65 -12.08 -5.13
C GLY A 45 1.80 -11.65 -3.94
N ASP A 46 2.04 -12.23 -2.77
CA ASP A 46 1.30 -11.88 -1.54
C ASP A 46 1.68 -10.46 -1.07
N PRO A 47 0.74 -9.50 -1.08
CA PRO A 47 1.00 -8.14 -0.62
C PRO A 47 1.52 -8.05 0.82
N LEU A 48 1.13 -8.99 1.69
CA LEU A 48 1.54 -8.99 3.10
C LEU A 48 2.88 -9.68 3.34
N ALA A 49 3.42 -10.39 2.35
CA ALA A 49 4.77 -10.98 2.40
C ALA A 49 5.84 -10.06 1.76
N CYS A 50 5.43 -9.06 0.98
CA CYS A 50 6.34 -8.14 0.30
C CYS A 50 7.02 -7.18 1.29
N ALA A 51 8.27 -7.43 1.70
CA ALA A 51 9.10 -6.41 2.34
C ALA A 51 9.29 -5.20 1.41
N MET A 52 9.21 -3.99 1.95
CA MET A 52 9.38 -2.74 1.20
C MET A 52 10.45 -1.87 1.85
N ASN A 53 10.95 -0.89 1.11
CA ASN A 53 12.03 -0.03 1.55
C ASN A 53 11.65 1.44 1.41
N ARG A 54 11.08 1.97 2.50
CA ARG A 54 10.66 3.37 2.64
C ARG A 54 9.80 3.81 1.45
N PRO A 55 8.56 3.29 1.33
CA PRO A 55 7.63 3.83 0.36
C PRO A 55 7.29 5.29 0.71
N HIS A 56 7.10 6.16 -0.29
CA HIS A 56 6.77 7.57 -0.06
C HIS A 56 5.51 8.06 -0.79
N GLY A 57 5.17 7.44 -1.92
CA GLY A 57 4.05 7.82 -2.76
C GLY A 57 3.05 6.68 -2.89
N VAL A 58 1.77 7.04 -2.98
CA VAL A 58 0.68 6.10 -3.28
C VAL A 58 -0.37 6.78 -4.15
N CYS A 59 -0.92 6.04 -5.12
CA CYS A 59 -2.02 6.48 -5.96
C CYS A 59 -2.99 5.31 -6.19
N ALA A 60 -4.29 5.57 -6.10
CA ALA A 60 -5.33 4.60 -6.43
C ALA A 60 -5.98 4.98 -7.77
N HIS A 61 -6.01 4.05 -8.72
CA HIS A 61 -6.65 4.27 -10.01
C HIS A 61 -7.22 2.97 -10.56
N ARG A 62 -8.54 2.96 -10.86
CA ARG A 62 -9.25 1.83 -11.50
C ARG A 62 -8.98 0.48 -10.81
N GLY A 63 -9.11 0.43 -9.49
CA GLY A 63 -8.91 -0.80 -8.71
C GLY A 63 -7.45 -1.22 -8.50
N VAL A 64 -6.49 -0.39 -8.94
CA VAL A 64 -5.05 -0.62 -8.76
C VAL A 64 -4.47 0.40 -7.79
N LEU A 65 -3.66 -0.08 -6.85
CA LEU A 65 -2.84 0.75 -5.98
C LEU A 65 -1.40 0.78 -6.49
N TYR A 66 -0.92 1.96 -6.88
CA TYR A 66 0.47 2.18 -7.29
C TYR A 66 1.24 2.77 -6.11
N VAL A 67 2.42 2.23 -5.82
CA VAL A 67 3.25 2.61 -4.67
C VAL A 67 4.68 2.83 -5.12
N SER A 68 5.27 3.96 -4.74
CA SER A 68 6.68 4.24 -5.01
C SER A 68 7.54 3.71 -3.85
N ASP A 69 8.09 2.52 -4.02
CA ASP A 69 9.00 1.87 -3.07
C ASP A 69 10.42 2.45 -3.25
N SER A 70 10.68 3.55 -2.54
CA SER A 70 11.60 4.59 -3.02
C SER A 70 13.06 4.20 -2.89
N GLU A 71 13.42 3.52 -1.79
CA GLU A 71 14.80 3.05 -1.59
C GLU A 71 15.04 1.66 -2.19
N SER A 72 13.99 1.00 -2.69
CA SER A 72 14.12 -0.16 -3.58
C SER A 72 14.23 0.26 -5.05
N HIS A 73 14.07 1.55 -5.37
CA HIS A 73 14.01 2.07 -6.74
C HIS A 73 12.94 1.39 -7.61
N ARG A 74 11.79 1.04 -7.01
CA ARG A 74 10.71 0.32 -7.69
C ARG A 74 9.40 1.08 -7.65
N LEU A 75 8.60 0.88 -8.69
CA LEU A 75 7.16 1.11 -8.64
C LEU A 75 6.48 -0.25 -8.42
N ARG A 76 5.69 -0.37 -7.36
CA ARG A 76 4.89 -1.56 -7.09
C ARG A 76 3.43 -1.27 -7.46
N ALA A 77 2.75 -2.29 -7.97
CA ALA A 77 1.33 -2.23 -8.31
C ALA A 77 0.61 -3.39 -7.62
N VAL A 78 -0.50 -3.08 -6.95
CA VAL A 78 -1.32 -4.09 -6.26
C VAL A 78 -2.75 -4.03 -6.76
N THR A 79 -3.29 -5.18 -7.12
CA THR A 79 -4.67 -5.38 -7.59
C THR A 79 -5.45 -6.24 -6.61
N GLY A 80 -6.77 -6.20 -6.65
CA GLY A 80 -7.63 -7.05 -5.79
C GLY A 80 -7.75 -6.60 -4.34
N LEU A 81 -7.07 -5.51 -3.95
CA LEU A 81 -7.26 -4.84 -2.65
C LEU A 81 -8.43 -3.84 -2.65
N ILE A 82 -8.78 -3.36 -3.83
CA ILE A 82 -9.82 -2.36 -4.08
C ILE A 82 -10.92 -3.07 -4.87
N ALA A 83 -12.15 -3.06 -4.34
CA ALA A 83 -13.33 -3.54 -5.05
C ALA A 83 -13.81 -2.51 -6.09
#